data_AF-A0A8D2JI10-F1
#
_entry.id   AF-A0A8D2JI10-F1
#
_cell.length_a   1.000
_cell.length_b   1.000
_cell.length_c   1.000
_cell.angle_alpha   90.00
_cell.angle_beta   90.00
_cell.angle_gamma   90.00
#
_symmetry.space_group_name_H-M   'P 1'
#
loop_
_entity.id
_entity.type
_entity.pdbx_description
1 polymer ?
#
loop_
_entity_poly.entity_id
_entity_poly.type
_entity_poly.pdbx_seq_one_letter_code
_entity_poly.pdbx_strand_id
1 'polypeptide(L)'
;MYVLRCFRFFNFNYITLINEQHRVLESRLAPVSREITDNRARTREELESVYRKIVSYVLLRSGLGSPTDIKVIREATAALQSVFPQTELAAFLSLSKKEKERQLKELTMIVTGIRLFNKDCGKGGEGIDELPAILSEAIPAATHHIDIELHASQELAYQYTALIEMMHHSQNAELELKLTMLKEVLYNVRQHEAFLCVILSDVITCAQEVDMMDKQFAAQMEELKNIVRAKTAVPTSLVYPIFIELSNLWTSFQDEILVLSFLNNLTISLQQFLGSHTLIFPEDIMESLLEDIIVKTDEDRLKESADSKVNPADFSKEEWLFPEFTINFSQLLIQYHGFCPYSFAVKDGLLLPGNPSLGVLKHKEKYYAFNSVEAAYTFAKNPDKYIKMIGDKAKETSIDINILILK
;
A
#
# COMPACT_ATOMS: atom_id res chain seq x y z
N MET A 1 -2.01 -24.97 -3.28
CA MET A 1 -3.14 -24.36 -4.05
C MET A 1 -3.59 -22.97 -3.55
N TYR A 2 -3.18 -22.51 -2.35
CA TYR A 2 -3.73 -21.29 -1.73
C TYR A 2 -2.93 -20.00 -2.00
N VAL A 3 -1.63 -20.07 -2.27
CA VAL A 3 -0.75 -18.90 -2.48
C VAL A 3 -0.89 -18.25 -3.86
N LEU A 4 -1.26 -19.03 -4.89
CA LEU A 4 -1.48 -18.57 -6.27
C LEU A 4 -2.53 -17.45 -6.39
N ARG A 5 -3.45 -17.31 -5.42
CA ARG A 5 -4.44 -16.23 -5.43
C ARG A 5 -3.84 -14.90 -5.00
N CYS A 6 -2.88 -14.84 -4.08
CA CYS A 6 -2.28 -13.57 -3.64
C CYS A 6 -1.32 -12.97 -4.68
N PHE A 7 -0.71 -13.78 -5.54
CA PHE A 7 0.29 -13.28 -6.50
C PHE A 7 -0.29 -12.51 -7.69
N ARG A 8 -1.54 -12.80 -8.10
CA ARG A 8 -2.24 -11.99 -9.13
C ARG A 8 -2.65 -10.61 -8.61
N PHE A 9 -2.52 -10.37 -7.32
CA PHE A 9 -2.99 -9.16 -6.66
C PHE A 9 -1.88 -8.11 -6.45
N PHE A 10 -0.62 -8.49 -6.22
CA PHE A 10 0.40 -7.55 -5.70
C PHE A 10 1.04 -6.54 -6.67
N ASN A 11 0.65 -6.50 -7.94
CA ASN A 11 0.82 -5.28 -8.75
C ASN A 11 -0.49 -4.49 -8.66
N PHE A 12 -0.87 -4.11 -7.43
CA PHE A 12 -2.07 -3.33 -7.23
C PHE A 12 -1.80 -1.91 -7.72
N ASN A 13 -2.48 -1.57 -8.80
CA ASN A 13 -2.55 -0.20 -9.21
C ASN A 13 -3.58 0.50 -8.30
N TYR A 14 -3.13 1.20 -7.26
CA TYR A 14 -3.99 2.00 -6.38
C TYR A 14 -4.88 2.97 -7.17
N ILE A 15 -4.38 3.46 -8.31
CA ILE A 15 -5.14 4.28 -9.26
C ILE A 15 -6.35 3.51 -9.80
N THR A 16 -6.23 2.20 -10.06
CA THR A 16 -7.37 1.36 -10.49
C THR A 16 -8.40 1.19 -9.38
N LEU A 17 -7.97 1.00 -8.12
CA LEU A 17 -8.87 0.93 -6.96
C LEU A 17 -9.65 2.24 -6.79
N ILE A 18 -8.96 3.37 -6.77
CA ILE A 18 -9.54 4.71 -6.63
C ILE A 18 -10.51 5.00 -7.79
N ASN A 19 -10.07 4.75 -9.03
CA ASN A 19 -10.92 4.96 -10.22
C ASN A 19 -12.20 4.11 -10.18
N GLU A 20 -12.12 2.88 -9.69
CA GLU A 20 -13.30 2.03 -9.55
C GLU A 20 -14.27 2.58 -8.50
N GLN A 21 -13.77 3.07 -7.36
CA GLN A 21 -14.61 3.70 -6.34
C GLN A 21 -15.27 4.99 -6.85
N HIS A 22 -14.52 5.85 -7.55
CA HIS A 22 -15.07 7.05 -8.18
C HIS A 22 -16.13 6.70 -9.23
N ARG A 23 -15.93 5.62 -10.01
CA ARG A 23 -16.92 5.11 -10.96
C ARG A 23 -18.20 4.65 -10.27
N VAL A 24 -18.08 3.93 -9.14
CA VAL A 24 -19.23 3.50 -8.33
C VAL A 24 -19.98 4.70 -7.76
N LEU A 25 -19.27 5.73 -7.27
CA LEU A 25 -19.88 6.97 -6.79
C LEU A 25 -20.67 7.67 -7.90
N GLU A 26 -20.08 7.87 -9.08
CA GLU A 26 -20.75 8.51 -10.21
C GLU A 26 -21.97 7.70 -10.68
N SER A 27 -21.90 6.36 -10.63
CA SER A 27 -23.05 5.48 -10.90
C SER A 27 -24.21 5.69 -9.91
N ARG A 28 -23.89 5.82 -8.62
CA ARG A 28 -24.87 6.11 -7.54
C ARG A 28 -25.48 7.50 -7.66
N LEU A 29 -24.72 8.48 -8.16
CA LEU A 29 -25.18 9.86 -8.37
C LEU A 29 -26.00 10.03 -9.66
N ALA A 30 -25.89 9.09 -10.62
CA ALA A 30 -26.53 9.19 -11.92
C ALA A 30 -28.06 9.38 -11.90
N PRO A 31 -28.85 8.79 -10.98
CA PRO A 31 -30.28 9.06 -10.87
C PRO A 31 -30.59 10.51 -10.49
N VAL A 32 -29.96 11.02 -9.42
CA VAL A 32 -30.16 12.39 -8.94
C VAL A 32 -29.68 13.40 -9.99
N SER A 33 -28.55 13.13 -10.64
CA SER A 33 -28.05 13.96 -11.74
C SER A 33 -29.08 14.05 -12.88
N ARG A 34 -29.66 12.92 -13.30
CA ARG A 34 -30.71 12.89 -14.34
C ARG A 34 -31.95 13.66 -13.94
N GLU A 35 -32.40 13.52 -12.69
CA GLU A 35 -33.56 14.26 -12.18
C GLU A 35 -33.37 15.78 -12.19
N ILE A 36 -32.13 16.26 -12.07
CA ILE A 36 -31.78 17.67 -12.18
C ILE A 36 -31.66 18.08 -13.65
N THR A 37 -30.92 17.32 -14.46
CA THR A 37 -30.57 17.70 -15.84
C THR A 37 -31.76 17.67 -16.78
N ASP A 38 -32.65 16.69 -16.58
CA ASP A 38 -33.82 16.45 -17.44
C ASP A 38 -35.04 17.26 -16.98
N ASN A 39 -34.92 17.99 -15.86
CA ASN A 39 -35.99 18.81 -15.29
C ASN A 39 -36.35 20.01 -16.19
N ARG A 40 -37.64 20.33 -16.24
CA ARG A 40 -38.20 21.47 -16.99
C ARG A 40 -39.11 22.34 -16.11
N ALA A 41 -38.71 22.59 -14.87
CA ALA A 41 -39.41 23.43 -13.91
C ALA A 41 -39.76 24.81 -14.49
N ARG A 42 -40.98 25.26 -14.25
CA ARG A 42 -41.51 26.57 -14.67
C ARG A 42 -42.15 27.34 -13.52
N THR A 43 -42.67 26.66 -12.50
CA THR A 43 -43.23 27.31 -11.32
C THR A 43 -42.16 27.55 -10.27
N ARG A 44 -42.42 28.50 -9.35
CA ARG A 44 -41.51 28.78 -8.23
C ARG A 44 -41.29 27.54 -7.36
N GLU A 45 -42.35 26.79 -7.07
CA GLU A 45 -42.31 25.57 -6.25
C GLU A 45 -41.46 24.48 -6.92
N GLU A 46 -41.57 24.33 -8.24
CA GLU A 46 -40.75 23.40 -9.02
C GLU A 46 -39.27 23.82 -9.02
N LEU A 47 -38.98 25.12 -9.17
CA LEU A 47 -37.62 25.65 -9.10
C LEU A 47 -37.00 25.43 -7.71
N GLU A 48 -37.74 25.66 -6.63
CA GLU A 48 -37.30 25.36 -5.26
C GLU A 48 -37.07 23.86 -5.03
N SER A 49 -37.86 23.00 -5.69
CA SER A 49 -37.65 21.54 -5.69
C SER A 49 -36.35 21.15 -6.41
N VAL A 50 -36.08 21.69 -7.59
CA VAL A 50 -34.82 21.45 -8.33
C VAL A 50 -33.63 21.93 -7.53
N TYR A 51 -33.71 23.11 -6.92
CA TYR A 51 -32.60 23.65 -6.11
C TYR A 51 -32.25 22.73 -4.94
N ARG A 52 -33.26 22.18 -4.25
CA ARG A 52 -33.05 21.16 -3.19
C ARG A 52 -32.36 19.90 -3.70
N LYS A 53 -32.67 19.46 -4.92
CA LYS A 53 -31.98 18.33 -5.56
C LYS A 53 -30.51 18.66 -5.88
N ILE A 54 -30.21 19.89 -6.32
CA ILE A 54 -28.83 20.34 -6.54
C ILE A 54 -28.05 20.32 -5.23
N VAL A 55 -28.61 20.86 -4.13
CA VAL A 55 -27.97 20.78 -2.81
C VAL A 55 -27.71 19.33 -2.40
N SER A 56 -28.69 18.44 -2.60
CA SER A 56 -28.54 17.02 -2.29
C SER A 56 -27.44 16.36 -3.13
N TYR A 57 -27.37 16.68 -4.43
CA TYR A 57 -26.31 16.21 -5.32
C TYR A 57 -24.92 16.66 -4.86
N VAL A 58 -24.77 17.95 -4.50
CA VAL A 58 -23.51 18.52 -4.00
C VAL A 58 -23.06 17.82 -2.72
N LEU A 59 -23.98 17.58 -1.77
CA LEU A 59 -23.66 16.86 -0.53
C LEU A 59 -23.24 15.41 -0.79
N LEU A 60 -24.02 14.67 -1.59
CA LEU A 60 -23.73 13.28 -1.92
C LEU A 60 -22.41 13.12 -2.67
N ARG A 61 -22.06 14.07 -3.56
CA ARG A 61 -20.84 14.03 -4.35
C ARG A 61 -19.60 14.47 -3.57
N SER A 62 -19.73 15.46 -2.68
CA SER A 62 -18.62 15.95 -1.85
C SER A 62 -18.28 15.04 -0.68
N GLY A 63 -19.23 14.22 -0.22
CA GLY A 63 -19.06 13.41 0.98
C GLY A 63 -18.99 14.22 2.28
N LEU A 64 -19.30 15.52 2.25
CA LEU A 64 -19.26 16.41 3.41
C LEU A 64 -20.57 16.35 4.23
N GLY A 65 -20.85 15.18 4.81
CA GLY A 65 -21.98 14.97 5.70
C GLY A 65 -23.27 14.52 5.01
N SER A 66 -24.28 14.17 5.83
CA SER A 66 -25.50 13.53 5.35
C SER A 66 -26.50 14.53 4.75
N PRO A 67 -27.12 14.22 3.58
CA PRO A 67 -28.22 15.01 3.03
C PRO A 67 -29.54 14.85 3.80
N THR A 68 -29.55 14.13 4.93
CA THR A 68 -30.69 14.06 5.87
C THR A 68 -30.53 14.99 7.07
N ASP A 69 -29.33 15.54 7.31
CA ASP A 69 -29.09 16.47 8.42
C ASP A 69 -29.42 17.90 8.01
N ILE A 70 -30.39 18.50 8.69
CA ILE A 70 -30.88 19.85 8.42
C ILE A 70 -29.78 20.91 8.53
N LYS A 71 -28.84 20.76 9.46
CA LYS A 71 -27.76 21.74 9.64
C LYS A 71 -26.76 21.67 8.47
N VAL A 72 -26.38 20.45 8.09
CA VAL A 72 -25.51 20.19 6.92
C VAL A 72 -26.14 20.74 5.65
N ILE A 73 -27.44 20.48 5.44
CA ILE A 73 -28.20 21.02 4.30
C ILE A 73 -28.21 22.55 4.32
N ARG A 74 -28.40 23.19 5.48
CA ARG A 74 -28.41 24.66 5.59
C ARG A 74 -27.07 25.25 5.23
N GLU A 75 -25.96 24.70 5.73
CA GLU A 75 -24.62 25.16 5.38
C GLU A 75 -24.32 25.00 3.88
N ALA A 76 -24.62 23.84 3.31
CA ALA A 76 -24.42 23.58 1.89
C ALA A 76 -25.33 24.46 1.01
N THR A 77 -26.55 24.74 1.45
CA THR A 77 -27.46 25.68 0.78
C THR A 77 -26.89 27.09 0.82
N ALA A 78 -26.40 27.56 1.96
CA ALA A 78 -25.82 28.89 2.10
C ALA A 78 -24.55 29.04 1.24
N ALA A 79 -23.67 28.03 1.24
CA ALA A 79 -22.49 28.00 0.39
C ALA A 79 -22.87 28.00 -1.11
N LEU A 80 -23.82 27.16 -1.53
CA LEU A 80 -24.31 27.14 -2.91
C LEU A 80 -24.95 28.47 -3.31
N GLN A 81 -25.77 29.08 -2.45
CA GLN A 81 -26.41 30.38 -2.74
C GLN A 81 -25.40 31.51 -2.91
N SER A 82 -24.22 31.40 -2.30
CA SER A 82 -23.16 32.41 -2.42
C SER A 82 -22.51 32.46 -3.81
N VAL A 83 -22.56 31.34 -4.55
CA VAL A 83 -21.95 31.20 -5.89
C VAL A 83 -22.95 30.89 -7.00
N PHE A 84 -24.15 30.44 -6.65
CA PHE A 84 -25.23 30.05 -7.54
C PHE A 84 -26.58 30.39 -6.89
N PRO A 85 -26.98 31.67 -6.92
CA PRO A 85 -28.25 32.11 -6.36
C PRO A 85 -29.44 31.53 -7.14
N GLN A 86 -30.60 31.41 -6.50
CA GLN A 86 -31.80 30.84 -7.13
C GLN A 86 -32.24 31.56 -8.42
N THR A 87 -31.87 32.83 -8.57
CA THR A 87 -32.12 33.64 -9.78
C THR A 87 -31.41 33.09 -11.02
N GLU A 88 -30.29 32.37 -10.84
CA GLU A 88 -29.54 31.77 -11.95
C GLU A 88 -30.08 30.41 -12.38
N LEU A 89 -31.02 29.83 -11.62
CA LEU A 89 -31.55 28.49 -11.89
C LEU A 89 -32.27 28.42 -13.25
N ALA A 90 -32.95 29.48 -13.68
CA ALA A 90 -33.58 29.54 -14.99
C ALA A 90 -32.55 29.45 -16.14
N ALA A 91 -31.42 30.14 -15.99
CA ALA A 91 -30.32 30.08 -16.96
C ALA A 91 -29.70 28.69 -16.98
N PHE A 92 -29.44 28.08 -15.81
CA PHE A 92 -28.97 26.70 -15.70
C PHE A 92 -29.90 25.72 -16.42
N LEU A 93 -31.23 25.83 -16.23
CA LEU A 93 -32.21 24.94 -16.86
C LEU A 93 -32.24 25.03 -18.39
N SER A 94 -31.78 26.15 -18.97
CA SER A 94 -31.71 26.36 -20.42
C SER A 94 -30.49 25.72 -21.09
N LEU A 95 -29.48 25.30 -20.32
CA LEU A 95 -28.28 24.65 -20.83
C LEU A 95 -28.57 23.25 -21.39
N SER A 96 -27.65 22.72 -22.22
CA SER A 96 -27.74 21.30 -22.61
C SER A 96 -27.46 20.40 -21.40
N LYS A 97 -27.89 19.14 -21.50
CA LYS A 97 -27.63 18.13 -20.47
C LYS A 97 -26.15 18.04 -20.08
N LYS A 98 -25.25 18.04 -21.08
CA LYS A 98 -23.80 17.95 -20.86
C LYS A 98 -23.24 19.17 -20.12
N GLU A 99 -23.73 20.37 -20.45
CA GLU A 99 -23.33 21.59 -19.73
C GLU A 99 -23.87 21.62 -18.30
N LYS A 100 -25.11 21.18 -18.08
CA LYS A 100 -25.68 21.03 -16.72
C LYS A 100 -24.85 20.08 -15.87
N GLU A 101 -24.50 18.90 -16.40
CA GLU A 101 -23.65 17.93 -15.71
C GLU A 101 -22.27 18.52 -15.36
N ARG A 102 -21.63 19.23 -16.30
CA ARG A 102 -20.36 19.92 -16.05
C ARG A 102 -20.49 20.98 -14.95
N GLN A 103 -21.53 21.82 -15.04
CA GLN A 103 -21.75 22.88 -14.05
C GLN A 103 -22.08 22.33 -12.67
N LEU A 104 -22.80 21.20 -12.57
CA LEU A 104 -23.03 20.53 -11.28
C LEU A 104 -21.74 20.05 -10.63
N LYS A 105 -20.81 19.49 -11.42
CA LYS A 105 -19.49 19.08 -10.91
C LYS A 105 -18.66 20.27 -10.44
N GLU A 106 -18.64 21.35 -11.21
CA GLU A 106 -17.93 22.59 -10.87
C GLU A 106 -18.51 23.25 -9.60
N LEU A 107 -19.83 23.40 -9.53
CA LEU A 107 -20.52 23.91 -8.34
C LEU A 107 -20.24 23.05 -7.11
N THR A 108 -20.17 21.71 -7.28
CA THR A 108 -19.80 20.82 -6.17
C THR A 108 -18.41 21.17 -5.65
N MET A 109 -17.39 21.27 -6.52
CA MET A 109 -16.03 21.57 -6.09
C MET A 109 -15.92 22.92 -5.38
N ILE A 110 -16.56 23.95 -5.92
CA ILE A 110 -16.55 25.29 -5.32
C ILE A 110 -17.26 25.28 -3.95
N VAL A 111 -18.43 24.64 -3.85
CA VAL A 111 -19.18 24.56 -2.59
C VAL A 111 -18.42 23.74 -1.55
N THR A 112 -17.78 22.63 -1.93
CA THR A 112 -16.89 21.86 -1.04
C THR A 112 -15.80 22.77 -0.46
N GLY A 113 -15.07 23.49 -1.30
CA GLY A 113 -14.02 24.42 -0.85
C GLY A 113 -14.54 25.50 0.08
N ILE A 114 -15.71 26.10 -0.20
CA ILE A 114 -16.32 27.11 0.67
C ILE A 114 -16.67 26.52 2.04
N ARG A 115 -17.24 25.31 2.07
CA ARG A 115 -17.59 24.65 3.34
C ARG A 115 -16.34 24.30 4.17
N LEU A 116 -15.27 23.82 3.53
CA LEU A 116 -13.99 23.58 4.19
C LEU A 116 -13.38 24.86 4.77
N PHE A 117 -13.40 25.95 4.00
CA PHE A 117 -12.93 27.25 4.48
C PHE A 117 -13.76 27.79 5.65
N ASN A 118 -15.09 27.65 5.59
CA ASN A 118 -15.98 28.07 6.68
C ASN A 118 -15.74 27.26 7.95
N LYS A 119 -15.46 25.96 7.82
CA LYS A 119 -15.06 25.09 8.93
C LYS A 119 -13.78 25.58 9.58
N ASP A 120 -12.73 25.79 8.79
CA ASP A 120 -11.44 26.28 9.29
C ASP A 120 -11.53 27.68 9.92
N CYS A 121 -12.45 28.53 9.45
CA CYS A 121 -12.76 29.82 10.10
C CYS A 121 -13.60 29.72 11.38
N GLY A 122 -14.04 28.53 11.79
CA GLY A 122 -14.95 28.33 12.93
C GLY A 122 -16.37 28.86 12.71
N LYS A 123 -16.80 29.00 11.45
CA LYS A 123 -18.11 29.56 11.05
C LYS A 123 -19.08 28.52 10.48
N GLY A 124 -18.71 27.26 10.52
CA GLY A 124 -19.50 26.13 10.02
C GLY A 124 -18.71 24.84 10.14
N GLY A 125 -19.01 23.87 9.28
CA GLY A 125 -18.31 22.59 9.24
C GLY A 125 -19.09 21.44 9.84
N GLU A 126 -20.39 21.62 10.07
CA GLU A 126 -21.24 20.53 10.53
C GLU A 126 -21.19 19.35 9.54
N GLY A 127 -20.96 18.14 10.08
CA GLY A 127 -20.87 16.91 9.30
C GLY A 127 -19.61 16.77 8.44
N ILE A 128 -18.59 17.62 8.61
CA ILE A 128 -17.29 17.44 7.96
C ILE A 128 -16.33 16.78 8.95
N ASP A 129 -15.89 15.56 8.62
CA ASP A 129 -14.89 14.84 9.40
C ASP A 129 -13.51 15.51 9.34
N GLU A 130 -12.67 15.30 10.35
CA GLU A 130 -11.27 15.76 10.36
C GLU A 130 -10.37 14.73 9.67
N LEU A 131 -10.53 14.54 8.35
CA LEU A 131 -9.79 13.51 7.60
C LEU A 131 -8.27 13.57 7.82
N PRO A 132 -7.60 14.75 7.83
CA PRO A 132 -6.17 14.82 8.14
C PRO A 132 -5.82 14.27 9.52
N ALA A 133 -6.64 14.58 10.54
CA ALA A 133 -6.42 14.09 11.89
C ALA A 133 -6.67 12.57 11.98
N ILE A 134 -7.74 12.07 11.35
CA ILE A 134 -8.05 10.64 11.28
C ILE A 134 -6.89 9.88 10.65
N LEU A 135 -6.36 10.36 9.52
CA LEU A 135 -5.22 9.74 8.85
C LEU A 135 -3.94 9.82 9.70
N SER A 136 -3.70 10.95 10.38
CA SER A 136 -2.54 11.12 11.26
C SER A 136 -2.51 10.15 12.44
N GLU A 137 -3.67 9.62 12.86
CA GLU A 137 -3.78 8.60 13.90
C GLU A 137 -3.80 7.18 13.28
N ALA A 138 -4.58 6.97 12.22
CA ALA A 138 -4.79 5.67 11.61
C ALA A 138 -3.53 5.11 10.94
N ILE A 139 -2.71 5.96 10.31
CA ILE A 139 -1.48 5.52 9.62
C ILE A 139 -0.46 4.96 10.63
N PRO A 140 -0.06 5.68 11.71
CA PRO A 140 0.82 5.11 12.72
C PRO A 140 0.28 3.84 13.37
N ALA A 141 -1.04 3.77 13.62
CA ALA A 141 -1.68 2.58 14.16
C ALA A 141 -1.56 1.37 13.21
N ALA A 142 -1.79 1.59 11.91
CA ALA A 142 -1.62 0.56 10.88
C ALA A 142 -0.16 0.11 10.76
N THR A 143 0.79 1.06 10.69
CA THR A 143 2.23 0.81 10.69
C THR A 143 2.64 -0.07 11.87
N HIS A 144 2.25 0.32 13.09
CA HIS A 144 2.59 -0.42 14.29
C HIS A 144 2.00 -1.85 14.29
N HIS A 145 0.76 -2.00 13.83
CA HIS A 145 0.14 -3.31 13.70
C HIS A 145 0.88 -4.23 12.72
N ILE A 146 1.25 -3.70 11.56
CA ILE A 146 2.03 -4.42 10.54
C ILE A 146 3.42 -4.78 11.07
N ASP A 147 4.08 -3.88 11.80
CA ASP A 147 5.41 -4.15 12.41
C ASP A 147 5.34 -5.29 13.43
N ILE A 148 4.30 -5.33 14.28
CA ILE A 148 4.08 -6.44 15.23
C ILE A 148 3.92 -7.76 14.47
N GLU A 149 3.09 -7.78 13.42
CA GLU A 149 2.86 -9.00 12.64
C GLU A 149 4.13 -9.43 11.88
N LEU A 150 4.90 -8.47 11.36
CA LEU A 150 6.16 -8.71 10.68
C LEU A 150 7.18 -9.34 11.62
N HIS A 151 7.34 -8.80 12.82
CA HIS A 151 8.23 -9.37 13.83
C HIS A 151 7.80 -10.78 14.24
N ALA A 152 6.50 -11.03 14.45
CA ALA A 152 6.02 -12.37 14.75
C ALA A 152 6.33 -13.38 13.64
N SER A 153 6.18 -12.98 12.37
CA SER A 153 6.54 -13.81 11.22
C SER A 153 8.05 -14.04 11.12
N GLN A 154 8.87 -13.03 11.41
CA GLN A 154 10.33 -13.16 11.44
C GLN A 154 10.78 -14.18 12.49
N GLU A 155 10.26 -14.09 13.70
CA GLU A 155 10.57 -15.04 14.79
C GLU A 155 10.24 -16.47 14.39
N LEU A 156 9.05 -16.72 13.83
CA LEU A 156 8.68 -18.03 13.29
C LEU A 156 9.67 -18.48 12.21
N ALA A 157 10.05 -17.58 11.31
CA ALA A 157 10.96 -17.92 10.24
C ALA A 157 12.35 -18.30 10.77
N TYR A 158 12.84 -17.60 11.80
CA TYR A 158 14.12 -17.90 12.47
C TYR A 158 14.09 -19.27 13.13
N GLN A 159 13.01 -19.60 13.83
CA GLN A 159 12.78 -20.90 14.46
C GLN A 159 12.78 -22.03 13.43
N TYR A 160 12.00 -21.90 12.35
CA TYR A 160 11.94 -22.92 11.30
C TYR A 160 13.28 -23.07 10.57
N THR A 161 13.99 -21.97 10.29
CA THR A 161 15.34 -22.03 9.71
C THR A 161 16.30 -22.78 10.63
N ALA A 162 16.29 -22.50 11.94
CA ALA A 162 17.19 -23.16 12.91
C ALA A 162 16.91 -24.67 13.02
N LEU A 163 15.63 -25.07 13.01
CA LEU A 163 15.24 -26.48 12.98
C LEU A 163 15.74 -27.20 11.73
N ILE A 164 15.55 -26.59 10.56
CA ILE A 164 16.00 -27.17 9.29
C ILE A 164 17.53 -27.25 9.25
N GLU A 165 18.25 -26.24 9.77
CA GLU A 165 19.71 -26.26 9.93
C GLU A 165 20.17 -27.44 10.79
N MET A 166 19.56 -27.66 11.96
CA MET A 166 19.87 -28.79 12.84
C MET A 166 19.57 -30.15 12.18
N MET A 167 18.42 -30.27 11.51
CA MET A 167 17.99 -31.51 10.87
C MET A 167 18.90 -31.91 9.69
N HIS A 168 19.48 -30.94 8.98
CA HIS A 168 20.48 -31.21 7.94
C HIS A 168 21.78 -31.85 8.47
N HIS A 169 22.05 -31.74 9.77
CA HIS A 169 23.18 -32.42 10.43
C HIS A 169 22.82 -33.83 10.93
N SER A 170 21.55 -34.24 10.87
CA SER A 170 21.01 -35.45 11.48
C SER A 170 20.62 -36.51 10.43
N GLN A 171 21.28 -37.68 10.40
CA GLN A 171 20.99 -38.75 9.43
C GLN A 171 19.84 -39.68 9.88
N ASN A 172 18.59 -39.23 9.83
CA ASN A 172 17.42 -40.07 10.18
C ASN A 172 16.30 -39.95 9.11
N ALA A 173 15.70 -41.08 8.71
CA ALA A 173 14.70 -41.16 7.63
C ALA A 173 13.28 -40.72 8.06
N GLU A 174 12.91 -40.89 9.33
CA GLU A 174 11.62 -40.36 9.86
C GLU A 174 11.61 -38.82 9.92
N LEU A 175 12.81 -38.23 9.92
CA LEU A 175 13.07 -36.80 9.85
C LEU A 175 12.73 -36.21 8.46
N GLU A 176 12.75 -37.00 7.39
CA GLU A 176 12.64 -36.53 6.00
C GLU A 176 11.23 -36.03 5.63
N LEU A 177 10.18 -36.70 6.12
CA LEU A 177 8.79 -36.25 5.95
C LEU A 177 8.52 -34.96 6.72
N LYS A 178 8.99 -34.89 7.98
CA LYS A 178 8.89 -33.69 8.83
C LYS A 178 9.67 -32.50 8.25
N LEU A 179 10.82 -32.78 7.65
CA LEU A 179 11.66 -31.77 7.01
C LEU A 179 10.97 -31.14 5.79
N THR A 180 10.27 -31.93 4.98
CA THR A 180 9.48 -31.41 3.84
C THR A 180 8.38 -30.47 4.34
N MET A 181 7.65 -30.84 5.40
CA MET A 181 6.61 -29.99 5.98
C MET A 181 7.18 -28.70 6.58
N LEU A 182 8.29 -28.78 7.33
CA LEU A 182 8.96 -27.60 7.89
C LEU A 182 9.40 -26.60 6.80
N LYS A 183 9.87 -27.10 5.66
CA LYS A 183 10.23 -26.26 4.52
C LYS A 183 9.03 -25.55 3.91
N GLU A 184 7.93 -26.27 3.70
CA GLU A 184 6.69 -25.66 3.21
C GLU A 184 6.20 -24.56 4.16
N VAL A 185 6.26 -24.81 5.46
CA VAL A 185 5.92 -23.81 6.48
C VAL A 185 6.87 -22.62 6.43
N LEU A 186 8.19 -22.85 6.40
CA LEU A 186 9.21 -21.79 6.29
C LEU A 186 8.97 -20.92 5.05
N TYR A 187 8.71 -21.53 3.88
CA TYR A 187 8.45 -20.76 2.66
C TYR A 187 7.21 -19.90 2.77
N ASN A 188 6.13 -20.42 3.36
CA ASN A 188 4.92 -19.64 3.56
C ASN A 188 5.17 -18.45 4.51
N VAL A 189 5.85 -18.69 5.64
CA VAL A 189 6.18 -17.61 6.60
C VAL A 189 7.08 -16.55 5.96
N ARG A 190 8.10 -16.95 5.18
CA ARG A 190 8.97 -15.99 4.46
C ARG A 190 8.24 -15.23 3.35
N GLN A 191 7.24 -15.82 2.72
CA GLN A 191 6.39 -15.10 1.76
C GLN A 191 5.47 -14.11 2.46
N HIS A 192 4.89 -14.51 3.60
CA HIS A 192 4.09 -13.62 4.43
C HIS A 192 4.91 -12.42 4.92
N GLU A 193 6.13 -12.65 5.42
CA GLU A 193 7.11 -11.60 5.74
C GLU A 193 7.32 -10.64 4.54
N ALA A 194 7.62 -11.18 3.36
CA ALA A 194 7.84 -10.37 2.17
C ALA A 194 6.61 -9.53 1.78
N PHE A 195 5.41 -10.07 1.91
CA PHE A 195 4.17 -9.33 1.65
C PHE A 195 3.93 -8.21 2.66
N LEU A 196 4.18 -8.47 3.95
CA LEU A 196 4.07 -7.44 4.98
C LEU A 196 5.05 -6.30 4.75
N CYS A 197 6.29 -6.58 4.33
CA CYS A 197 7.26 -5.55 3.96
C CYS A 197 6.76 -4.66 2.80
N VAL A 198 6.10 -5.24 1.79
CA VAL A 198 5.52 -4.45 0.69
C VAL A 198 4.36 -3.59 1.18
N ILE A 199 3.43 -4.16 1.97
CA ILE A 199 2.31 -3.41 2.54
C ILE A 199 2.83 -2.26 3.43
N LEU A 200 3.83 -2.52 4.26
CA LEU A 200 4.45 -1.51 5.12
C LEU A 200 5.05 -0.36 4.28
N SER A 201 5.75 -0.69 3.19
CA SER A 201 6.27 0.31 2.25
C SER A 201 5.14 1.16 1.63
N ASP A 202 4.00 0.54 1.30
CA ASP A 202 2.85 1.25 0.75
C ASP A 202 2.16 2.14 1.80
N VAL A 203 2.08 1.69 3.06
CA VAL A 203 1.59 2.53 4.19
C VAL A 203 2.54 3.72 4.44
N ILE A 204 3.85 3.53 4.33
CA ILE A 204 4.82 4.63 4.43
C ILE A 204 4.63 5.63 3.29
N THR A 205 4.36 5.15 2.07
CA THR A 205 4.06 6.02 0.92
C THR A 205 2.78 6.82 1.16
N CYS A 206 1.72 6.18 1.65
CA CYS A 206 0.48 6.85 2.09
C CYS A 206 0.78 7.95 3.12
N ALA A 207 1.64 7.69 4.11
CA ALA A 207 2.06 8.69 5.11
C ALA A 207 2.72 9.92 4.48
N GLN A 208 3.60 9.70 3.49
CA GLN A 208 4.30 10.78 2.77
C GLN A 208 3.35 11.63 1.93
N GLU A 209 2.42 10.98 1.22
CA GLU A 209 1.39 11.68 0.42
C GLU A 209 0.48 12.51 1.33
N VAL A 210 0.03 11.96 2.47
CA VAL A 210 -0.81 12.68 3.44
C VAL A 210 -0.09 13.89 4.03
N ASP A 211 1.18 13.76 4.42
CA ASP A 211 1.98 14.89 4.94
C ASP A 211 2.16 15.99 3.89
N MET A 212 2.40 15.62 2.62
CA MET A 212 2.48 16.58 1.52
C MET A 212 1.15 17.29 1.31
N MET A 213 0.03 16.55 1.25
CA MET A 213 -1.30 17.10 1.05
C MET A 213 -1.73 18.01 2.21
N ASP A 214 -1.41 17.68 3.45
CA ASP A 214 -1.74 18.50 4.63
C ASP A 214 -1.04 19.87 4.57
N LYS A 215 0.25 19.88 4.21
CA LYS A 215 1.00 21.12 3.98
C LYS A 215 0.40 21.96 2.85
N GLN A 216 0.02 21.32 1.74
CA GLN A 216 -0.62 22.02 0.62
C GLN A 216 -1.99 22.57 1.03
N PHE A 217 -2.79 21.80 1.74
CA PHE A 217 -4.11 22.20 2.21
C PHE A 217 -4.02 23.41 3.15
N ALA A 218 -3.09 23.38 4.12
CA ALA A 218 -2.83 24.49 5.02
C ALA A 218 -2.38 25.76 4.26
N ALA A 219 -1.50 25.62 3.26
CA ALA A 219 -1.05 26.74 2.43
C ALA A 219 -2.19 27.38 1.63
N GLN A 220 -3.03 26.57 0.97
CA GLN A 220 -4.21 27.04 0.24
C GLN A 220 -5.21 27.73 1.17
N MET A 221 -5.41 27.19 2.38
CA MET A 221 -6.29 27.78 3.38
C MET A 221 -5.80 29.15 3.85
N GLU A 222 -4.49 29.30 4.08
CA GLU A 222 -3.89 30.57 4.48
C GLU A 222 -3.89 31.61 3.36
N GLU A 223 -3.64 31.20 2.11
CA GLU A 223 -3.79 32.07 0.95
C GLU A 223 -5.22 32.63 0.86
N LEU A 224 -6.22 31.77 1.01
CA LEU A 224 -7.62 32.15 0.97
C LEU A 224 -7.99 33.11 2.11
N LYS A 225 -7.51 32.87 3.33
CA LYS A 225 -7.67 33.79 4.47
C LYS A 225 -7.11 35.17 4.16
N ASN A 226 -5.94 35.24 3.55
CA ASN A 226 -5.28 36.51 3.20
C ASN A 226 -6.06 37.28 2.13
N ILE A 227 -6.57 36.60 1.10
CA ILE A 227 -7.39 37.23 0.06
C ILE A 227 -8.69 37.81 0.65
N VAL A 228 -9.37 37.04 1.51
CA VAL A 228 -10.66 37.43 2.10
C VAL A 228 -10.51 38.51 3.17
N ARG A 229 -9.46 38.47 4.01
CA ARG A 229 -9.20 39.51 5.01
C ARG A 229 -8.86 40.87 4.40
N ALA A 230 -8.20 40.88 3.24
CA ALA A 230 -7.72 42.11 2.61
C ALA A 230 -8.82 42.94 1.92
N LYS A 231 -10.03 42.39 1.69
CA LYS A 231 -11.03 43.00 0.79
C LYS A 231 -12.46 42.86 1.30
N THR A 232 -13.25 43.93 1.20
CA THR A 232 -14.70 43.93 1.45
C THR A 232 -15.50 43.22 0.36
N ALA A 233 -14.95 43.12 -0.86
CA ALA A 233 -15.51 42.36 -1.96
C ALA A 233 -14.37 41.64 -2.71
N VAL A 234 -14.50 40.32 -2.87
CA VAL A 234 -13.45 39.48 -3.45
C VAL A 234 -13.90 39.00 -4.84
N PRO A 235 -13.10 39.27 -5.90
CA PRO A 235 -13.38 38.72 -7.22
C PRO A 235 -13.39 37.18 -7.21
N THR A 236 -14.43 36.58 -7.81
CA THR A 236 -14.59 35.12 -7.91
C THR A 236 -13.42 34.45 -8.65
N SER A 237 -12.83 35.15 -9.62
CA SER A 237 -11.65 34.69 -10.36
C SER A 237 -10.41 34.45 -9.50
N LEU A 238 -10.35 35.03 -8.30
CA LEU A 238 -9.24 34.82 -7.36
C LEU A 238 -9.51 33.64 -6.40
N VAL A 239 -10.76 33.42 -6.01
CA VAL A 239 -11.09 32.44 -4.95
C VAL A 239 -11.61 31.11 -5.48
N TYR A 240 -12.29 31.08 -6.63
CA TYR A 240 -12.82 29.82 -7.19
C TYR A 240 -11.71 28.80 -7.49
N PRO A 241 -10.56 29.17 -8.07
CA PRO A 241 -9.46 28.23 -8.27
C PRO A 241 -8.98 27.59 -6.96
N ILE A 242 -8.84 28.40 -5.90
CA ILE A 242 -8.39 27.94 -4.58
C ILE A 242 -9.43 27.02 -3.93
N PHE A 243 -10.73 27.35 -4.04
CA PHE A 243 -11.80 26.47 -3.54
C PHE A 243 -11.83 25.11 -4.25
N ILE A 244 -11.62 25.11 -5.57
CA ILE A 244 -11.53 23.88 -6.35
C ILE A 244 -10.32 23.06 -5.90
N GLU A 245 -9.17 23.71 -5.69
CA GLU A 245 -7.96 23.04 -5.22
C GLU A 245 -8.15 22.41 -3.83
N LEU A 246 -8.75 23.13 -2.89
CA LEU A 246 -9.13 22.59 -1.58
C LEU A 246 -10.06 21.38 -1.70
N SER A 247 -11.02 21.41 -2.63
CA SER A 247 -11.90 20.26 -2.90
C SER A 247 -11.15 19.06 -3.48
N ASN A 248 -10.15 19.29 -4.33
CA ASN A 248 -9.33 18.22 -4.90
C ASN A 248 -8.47 17.57 -3.81
N LEU A 249 -7.75 18.37 -3.02
CA LEU A 249 -6.97 17.90 -1.88
C LEU A 249 -7.84 17.11 -0.89
N TRP A 250 -9.06 17.59 -0.62
CA TRP A 250 -10.00 16.86 0.24
C TRP A 250 -10.43 15.51 -0.34
N THR A 251 -10.67 15.44 -1.64
CA THR A 251 -10.96 14.18 -2.33
C THR A 251 -9.76 13.23 -2.24
N SER A 252 -8.53 13.75 -2.37
CA SER A 252 -7.32 12.94 -2.24
C SER A 252 -7.12 12.39 -0.81
N PHE A 253 -7.48 13.14 0.25
CA PHE A 253 -7.53 12.56 1.60
C PHE A 253 -8.56 11.43 1.72
N GLN A 254 -9.74 11.56 1.08
CA GLN A 254 -10.73 10.47 1.04
C GLN A 254 -10.19 9.24 0.31
N ASP A 255 -9.43 9.44 -0.77
CA ASP A 255 -8.79 8.37 -1.52
C ASP A 255 -7.73 7.63 -0.68
N GLU A 256 -6.90 8.35 0.09
CA GLU A 256 -5.93 7.73 0.99
C GLU A 256 -6.58 6.92 2.12
N ILE A 257 -7.74 7.36 2.64
CA ILE A 257 -8.51 6.54 3.60
C ILE A 257 -8.94 5.20 2.97
N LEU A 258 -9.34 5.21 1.70
CA LEU A 258 -9.72 4.00 0.99
C LEU A 258 -8.52 3.07 0.79
N VAL A 259 -7.37 3.63 0.41
CA VAL A 259 -6.12 2.86 0.25
C VAL A 259 -5.69 2.25 1.58
N LEU A 260 -5.63 3.04 2.66
CA LEU A 260 -5.24 2.56 3.97
C LEU A 260 -6.18 1.46 4.50
N SER A 261 -7.49 1.64 4.33
CA SER A 261 -8.49 0.62 4.68
C SER A 261 -8.28 -0.67 3.89
N PHE A 262 -7.97 -0.56 2.60
CA PHE A 262 -7.65 -1.70 1.75
C PHE A 262 -6.38 -2.44 2.22
N LEU A 263 -5.30 -1.71 2.53
CA LEU A 263 -4.04 -2.27 3.05
C LEU A 263 -4.23 -3.00 4.39
N ASN A 264 -5.01 -2.42 5.31
CA ASN A 264 -5.35 -3.07 6.57
C ASN A 264 -6.15 -4.38 6.34
N ASN A 265 -7.13 -4.36 5.44
CA ASN A 265 -7.89 -5.57 5.10
C ASN A 265 -7.02 -6.65 4.43
N LEU A 266 -6.04 -6.26 3.61
CA LEU A 266 -5.06 -7.19 3.05
C LEU A 266 -4.21 -7.84 4.15
N THR A 267 -3.72 -7.05 5.11
CA THR A 267 -2.94 -7.53 6.26
C THR A 267 -3.72 -8.59 7.04
N ILE A 268 -4.96 -8.29 7.43
CA ILE A 268 -5.86 -9.24 8.12
C ILE A 268 -6.10 -10.51 7.29
N SER A 269 -6.25 -10.37 5.97
CA SER A 269 -6.45 -11.51 5.08
C SER A 269 -5.20 -12.37 4.95
N LEU A 270 -4.00 -11.77 5.00
CA LEU A 270 -2.72 -12.48 4.94
C LEU A 270 -2.48 -13.31 6.20
N GLN A 271 -2.85 -12.79 7.38
CA GLN A 271 -2.72 -13.50 8.65
C GLN A 271 -3.42 -14.88 8.65
N GLN A 272 -4.52 -15.02 7.91
CA GLN A 272 -5.27 -16.28 7.81
C GLN A 272 -4.45 -17.43 7.20
N PHE A 273 -3.41 -17.14 6.42
CA PHE A 273 -2.55 -18.15 5.81
C PHE A 273 -1.48 -18.70 6.76
N LEU A 274 -1.32 -18.12 7.95
CA LEU A 274 -0.44 -18.65 9.00
C LEU A 274 -1.17 -19.66 9.90
N GLY A 275 -2.49 -19.55 10.05
CA GLY A 275 -3.25 -20.36 11.02
C GLY A 275 -3.15 -21.88 10.82
N SER A 276 -2.94 -22.34 9.59
CA SER A 276 -2.74 -23.77 9.29
C SER A 276 -1.44 -24.33 9.88
N HIS A 277 -0.44 -23.49 10.14
CA HIS A 277 0.87 -23.93 10.67
C HIS A 277 0.77 -24.35 12.12
N THR A 278 0.02 -23.62 12.94
CA THR A 278 -0.26 -23.96 14.34
C THR A 278 -0.91 -25.34 14.51
N LEU A 279 -1.56 -25.86 13.47
CA LEU A 279 -2.13 -27.21 13.47
C LEU A 279 -1.08 -28.29 13.14
N ILE A 280 -0.06 -27.94 12.35
CA ILE A 280 1.00 -28.85 11.91
C ILE A 280 2.12 -28.90 12.97
N PHE A 281 2.51 -27.73 13.47
CA PHE A 281 3.52 -27.54 14.50
C PHE A 281 2.93 -26.66 15.63
N PRO A 282 2.16 -27.27 16.56
CA PRO A 282 1.76 -26.64 17.82
C PRO A 282 2.94 -26.11 18.63
N GLU A 283 2.67 -25.11 19.48
CA GLU A 283 3.68 -24.40 20.28
C GLU A 283 4.48 -25.33 21.20
N ASP A 284 3.82 -26.30 21.85
CA ASP A 284 4.45 -27.30 22.71
C ASP A 284 5.42 -28.23 21.94
N ILE A 285 5.07 -28.57 20.70
CA ILE A 285 5.94 -29.34 19.80
C ILE A 285 7.12 -28.47 19.35
N MET A 286 6.88 -27.20 19.03
CA MET A 286 7.95 -26.26 18.64
C MET A 286 8.94 -26.04 19.78
N GLU A 287 8.47 -25.80 21.01
CA GLU A 287 9.31 -25.66 22.20
C GLU A 287 10.18 -26.91 22.42
N SER A 288 9.59 -28.10 22.33
CA SER A 288 10.33 -29.37 22.49
C SER A 288 11.38 -29.57 21.40
N LEU A 289 11.09 -29.20 20.15
CA LEU A 289 12.04 -29.32 19.04
C LEU A 289 13.19 -28.30 19.15
N LEU A 290 12.97 -27.18 19.85
CA LEU A 290 13.91 -26.07 20.00
C LEU A 290 14.69 -26.09 21.33
N GLU A 291 14.39 -26.99 22.27
CA GLU A 291 14.92 -26.99 23.65
C GLU A 291 16.45 -26.82 23.74
N ASP A 292 17.21 -27.43 22.81
CA ASP A 292 18.68 -27.38 22.75
C ASP A 292 19.22 -26.59 21.54
N ILE A 293 18.38 -25.79 20.88
CA ILE A 293 18.75 -25.07 19.65
C ILE A 293 18.84 -23.57 19.93
N ILE A 294 20.01 -22.99 19.65
CA ILE A 294 20.16 -21.53 19.62
C ILE A 294 19.51 -21.01 18.34
N VAL A 295 18.33 -20.41 18.48
CA VAL A 295 17.64 -19.74 17.37
C VAL A 295 18.39 -18.45 17.02
N LYS A 296 18.99 -18.43 15.84
CA LYS A 296 19.69 -17.25 15.30
C LYS A 296 18.71 -16.40 14.53
N THR A 297 18.85 -15.08 14.61
CA THR A 297 18.20 -14.16 13.67
C THR A 297 18.90 -14.20 12.32
N ASP A 298 18.29 -13.61 11.28
CA ASP A 298 18.99 -13.44 10.00
C ASP A 298 20.18 -12.49 10.13
N GLU A 299 20.11 -11.48 11.01
CA GLU A 299 21.24 -10.60 11.28
C GLU A 299 22.41 -11.37 11.90
N ASP A 300 22.14 -12.30 12.82
CA ASP A 300 23.16 -13.16 13.41
C ASP A 300 23.80 -14.09 12.36
N ARG A 301 22.99 -14.67 11.46
CA ARG A 301 23.49 -15.49 10.35
C ARG A 301 24.36 -14.68 9.38
N LEU A 302 24.01 -13.42 9.13
CA LEU A 302 24.82 -12.52 8.31
C LEU A 302 26.16 -12.20 8.97
N LYS A 303 26.18 -11.99 10.30
CA LYS A 303 27.40 -11.71 11.07
C LYS A 303 28.44 -12.83 10.97
N GLU A 304 28.03 -14.09 10.81
CA GLU A 304 28.95 -15.24 10.64
C GLU A 304 29.85 -15.10 9.41
N SER A 305 29.43 -14.33 8.41
CA SER A 305 30.16 -14.09 7.17
C SER A 305 30.68 -12.65 7.04
N ALA A 306 30.56 -11.81 8.07
CA ALA A 306 30.84 -10.38 8.00
C ALA A 306 32.31 -10.06 7.65
N ASP A 307 33.25 -10.85 8.17
CA ASP A 307 34.68 -10.67 7.92
C ASP A 307 35.19 -11.42 6.68
N SER A 308 34.32 -12.18 6.01
CA SER A 308 34.67 -13.00 4.86
C SER A 308 34.34 -12.27 3.55
N LYS A 309 35.31 -12.22 2.64
CA LYS A 309 35.14 -11.60 1.31
C LYS A 309 35.66 -12.49 0.20
N VAL A 310 34.94 -12.51 -0.92
CA VAL A 310 35.42 -13.11 -2.16
C VAL A 310 36.60 -12.30 -2.69
N ASN A 311 37.64 -12.98 -3.16
CA ASN A 311 38.73 -12.32 -3.87
C ASN A 311 38.44 -12.30 -5.38
N PRO A 312 38.18 -11.12 -5.99
CA PRO A 312 37.87 -11.05 -7.42
C PRO A 312 38.99 -11.56 -8.32
N ALA A 313 40.25 -11.52 -7.85
CA ALA A 313 41.40 -12.01 -8.60
C ALA A 313 41.39 -13.54 -8.80
N ASP A 314 40.58 -14.27 -8.03
CA ASP A 314 40.42 -15.73 -8.17
C ASP A 314 39.53 -16.09 -9.37
N PHE A 315 38.90 -15.09 -10.01
CA PHE A 315 37.96 -15.24 -11.11
C PHE A 315 38.44 -14.47 -12.34
N SER A 316 38.24 -15.04 -13.52
CA SER A 316 38.71 -14.45 -14.79
C SER A 316 37.59 -13.91 -15.67
N LYS A 317 36.35 -14.35 -15.45
CA LYS A 317 35.19 -14.02 -16.30
C LYS A 317 34.01 -13.47 -15.50
N GLU A 318 33.96 -13.77 -14.22
CA GLU A 318 32.88 -13.45 -13.31
C GLU A 318 33.03 -12.01 -12.81
N GLU A 319 31.93 -11.25 -12.85
CA GLU A 319 31.89 -9.87 -12.38
C GLU A 319 31.38 -9.85 -10.93
N TRP A 320 32.21 -9.31 -10.03
CA TRP A 320 31.90 -9.20 -8.60
C TRP A 320 31.76 -7.74 -8.20
N LEU A 321 30.65 -7.41 -7.54
CA LEU A 321 30.32 -6.08 -7.07
C LEU A 321 30.45 -6.03 -5.54
N PHE A 322 30.93 -4.90 -5.03
CA PHE A 322 31.17 -4.69 -3.61
C PHE A 322 30.64 -3.32 -3.17
N PRO A 323 30.15 -3.19 -1.93
CA PRO A 323 29.61 -1.93 -1.41
C PRO A 323 30.59 -0.75 -1.51
N GLU A 324 31.88 -0.99 -1.36
CA GLU A 324 32.90 0.06 -1.31
C GLU A 324 33.22 0.67 -2.68
N PHE A 325 32.93 -0.05 -3.77
CA PHE A 325 33.39 0.32 -5.12
C PHE A 325 32.27 0.46 -6.15
N THR A 326 31.02 0.11 -5.80
CA THR A 326 29.89 0.14 -6.73
C THR A 326 28.95 1.30 -6.43
N ILE A 327 28.75 2.18 -7.41
CA ILE A 327 27.78 3.27 -7.33
C ILE A 327 26.37 2.68 -7.26
N ASN A 328 25.52 3.22 -6.38
CA ASN A 328 24.16 2.75 -6.15
C ASN A 328 24.07 1.26 -5.78
N PHE A 329 25.07 0.71 -5.07
CA PHE A 329 25.08 -0.70 -4.65
C PHE A 329 23.81 -1.10 -3.88
N SER A 330 23.25 -0.21 -3.05
CA SER A 330 22.02 -0.45 -2.31
C SER A 330 20.77 -0.59 -3.19
N GLN A 331 20.82 -0.17 -4.46
CA GLN A 331 19.73 -0.27 -5.43
C GLN A 331 19.81 -1.54 -6.29
N LEU A 332 20.84 -2.38 -6.09
CA LEU A 332 20.96 -3.64 -6.82
C LEU A 332 19.81 -4.57 -6.45
N LEU A 333 19.06 -5.02 -7.47
CA LEU A 333 18.01 -6.01 -7.30
C LEU A 333 18.63 -7.40 -7.17
N ILE A 334 18.97 -7.76 -5.92
CA ILE A 334 19.48 -9.08 -5.59
C ILE A 334 18.37 -10.10 -5.82
N GLN A 335 18.65 -11.09 -6.65
CA GLN A 335 17.74 -12.19 -6.94
C GLN A 335 17.42 -12.97 -5.67
N TYR A 336 16.31 -13.68 -5.73
CA TYR A 336 15.91 -14.61 -4.68
C TYR A 336 15.65 -13.91 -3.33
N HIS A 337 15.21 -12.65 -3.35
CA HIS A 337 14.98 -11.82 -2.16
C HIS A 337 16.19 -11.75 -1.21
N GLY A 338 17.40 -11.80 -1.76
CA GLY A 338 18.62 -11.76 -0.97
C GLY A 338 19.00 -13.08 -0.31
N PHE A 339 18.22 -14.16 -0.47
CA PHE A 339 18.61 -15.48 0.01
C PHE A 339 19.74 -16.08 -0.82
N CYS A 340 20.60 -16.87 -0.18
CA CYS A 340 21.72 -17.53 -0.84
C CYS A 340 21.22 -18.60 -1.83
N PRO A 341 21.46 -18.44 -3.15
CA PRO A 341 20.97 -19.38 -4.15
C PRO A 341 21.64 -20.74 -4.06
N TYR A 342 22.91 -20.77 -3.68
CA TYR A 342 23.65 -22.00 -3.53
C TYR A 342 23.05 -22.87 -2.41
N SER A 343 22.84 -22.28 -1.23
CA SER A 343 22.23 -22.99 -0.10
C SER A 343 20.85 -23.53 -0.45
N PHE A 344 20.00 -22.74 -1.12
CA PHE A 344 18.71 -23.23 -1.59
C PHE A 344 18.85 -24.40 -2.58
N ALA A 345 19.78 -24.30 -3.53
CA ALA A 345 19.98 -25.33 -4.55
C ALA A 345 20.49 -26.66 -3.96
N VAL A 346 21.47 -26.61 -3.04
CA VAL A 346 22.21 -27.80 -2.60
C VAL A 346 21.82 -28.32 -1.22
N LYS A 347 21.26 -27.48 -0.34
CA LYS A 347 20.77 -27.87 1.00
C LYS A 347 19.26 -28.05 0.98
N ASP A 348 18.80 -28.76 -0.04
CA ASP A 348 17.41 -29.17 -0.22
C ASP A 348 16.35 -28.07 0.04
N GLY A 349 16.59 -26.86 -0.49
CA GLY A 349 15.66 -25.73 -0.38
C GLY A 349 15.80 -24.86 0.88
N LEU A 350 16.79 -25.11 1.73
CA LEU A 350 17.05 -24.26 2.91
C LEU A 350 17.31 -22.79 2.51
N LEU A 351 16.53 -21.88 3.10
CA LEU A 351 16.67 -20.43 2.93
C LEU A 351 17.60 -19.85 4.00
N LEU A 352 18.80 -19.44 3.57
CA LEU A 352 19.76 -18.71 4.40
C LEU A 352 20.01 -17.32 3.80
N PRO A 353 20.05 -16.25 4.60
CA PRO A 353 20.29 -14.91 4.10
C PRO A 353 21.68 -14.83 3.45
N GLY A 354 21.74 -14.22 2.27
CA GLY A 354 22.99 -13.91 1.60
C GLY A 354 23.54 -12.58 2.08
N ASN A 355 24.84 -12.50 2.34
CA ASN A 355 25.52 -11.29 2.77
C ASN A 355 26.08 -10.53 1.55
N PRO A 356 25.54 -9.36 1.17
CA PRO A 356 26.05 -8.59 0.04
C PRO A 356 27.48 -8.08 0.24
N SER A 357 27.89 -7.85 1.50
CA SER A 357 29.24 -7.37 1.85
C SER A 357 30.34 -8.40 1.56
N LEU A 358 29.97 -9.69 1.42
CA LEU A 358 30.86 -10.77 1.02
C LEU A 358 31.29 -10.65 -0.47
N GLY A 359 30.47 -9.97 -1.26
CA GLY A 359 30.61 -9.85 -2.71
C GLY A 359 29.35 -10.34 -3.43
N VAL A 360 28.81 -9.50 -4.31
CA VAL A 360 27.63 -9.81 -5.13
C VAL A 360 28.09 -10.26 -6.51
N LEU A 361 27.72 -11.48 -6.91
CA LEU A 361 28.02 -11.99 -8.26
C LEU A 361 27.01 -11.44 -9.24
N LYS A 362 27.48 -10.83 -10.33
CA LYS A 362 26.66 -10.52 -11.50
C LYS A 362 26.79 -11.64 -12.53
N HIS A 363 25.65 -12.22 -12.92
CA HIS A 363 25.57 -13.23 -13.98
C HIS A 363 24.33 -13.01 -14.83
N LYS A 364 24.51 -12.79 -16.14
CA LYS A 364 23.43 -12.50 -17.10
C LYS A 364 22.51 -11.35 -16.65
N GLU A 365 23.10 -10.23 -16.24
CA GLU A 365 22.40 -9.03 -15.72
C GLU A 365 21.56 -9.26 -14.46
N LYS A 366 21.80 -10.37 -13.74
CA LYS A 366 21.18 -10.67 -12.46
C LYS A 366 22.23 -10.72 -11.36
N TYR A 367 21.84 -10.31 -10.15
CA TYR A 367 22.72 -10.15 -9.00
C TYR A 367 22.42 -11.20 -7.94
N TYR A 368 23.45 -11.83 -7.37
CA TYR A 368 23.30 -12.93 -6.42
C TYR A 368 24.20 -12.70 -5.19
N ALA A 369 23.63 -12.85 -3.99
CA ALA A 369 24.35 -12.78 -2.71
C ALA A 369 24.49 -14.17 -2.09
N PHE A 370 25.50 -14.37 -1.24
CA PHE A 370 25.82 -15.69 -0.68
C PHE A 370 26.05 -15.61 0.83
N ASN A 371 25.75 -16.71 1.53
CA ASN A 371 25.93 -16.80 2.98
C ASN A 371 27.37 -17.19 3.39
N SER A 372 28.23 -17.54 2.44
CA SER A 372 29.63 -17.95 2.68
C SER A 372 30.48 -17.84 1.41
N VAL A 373 31.80 -17.79 1.58
CA VAL A 373 32.77 -17.71 0.47
C VAL A 373 32.76 -19.03 -0.32
N GLU A 374 32.62 -20.16 0.38
CA GLU A 374 32.55 -21.49 -0.24
C GLU A 374 31.32 -21.61 -1.15
N ALA A 375 30.16 -21.10 -0.70
CA ALA A 375 28.95 -21.04 -1.50
C ALA A 375 29.13 -20.17 -2.74
N ALA A 376 29.71 -18.97 -2.57
CA ALA A 376 30.01 -18.03 -3.64
C ALA A 376 30.94 -18.65 -4.70
N TYR A 377 32.07 -19.22 -4.28
CA TYR A 377 33.05 -19.84 -5.18
C TYR A 377 32.48 -21.05 -5.90
N THR A 378 31.70 -21.87 -5.20
CA THR A 378 31.11 -23.07 -5.79
C THR A 378 30.01 -22.75 -6.80
N PHE A 379 29.20 -21.73 -6.50
CA PHE A 379 28.18 -21.24 -7.43
C PHE A 379 28.81 -20.61 -8.68
N ALA A 380 29.82 -19.76 -8.50
CA ALA A 380 30.51 -19.05 -9.59
C ALA A 380 31.14 -19.98 -10.63
N LYS A 381 31.56 -21.20 -10.25
CA LYS A 381 32.08 -22.20 -11.20
C LYS A 381 31.05 -22.66 -12.23
N ASN A 382 29.75 -22.68 -11.89
CA ASN A 382 28.69 -23.07 -12.81
C ASN A 382 27.32 -22.48 -12.39
N PRO A 383 27.10 -21.16 -12.56
CA PRO A 383 25.88 -20.50 -12.09
C PRO A 383 24.61 -21.07 -12.73
N ASP A 384 24.66 -21.37 -14.03
CA ASP A 384 23.52 -21.87 -14.80
C ASP A 384 23.00 -23.23 -14.28
N LYS A 385 23.90 -24.09 -13.79
CA LYS A 385 23.52 -25.36 -13.15
C LYS A 385 22.66 -25.10 -11.92
N TYR A 386 23.10 -24.23 -11.01
CA TYR A 386 22.39 -23.97 -9.76
C TYR A 386 21.09 -23.21 -10.01
N ILE A 387 21.09 -22.21 -10.91
CA ILE A 387 19.86 -21.50 -11.33
C ILE A 387 18.83 -22.48 -11.86
N LYS A 388 19.24 -23.47 -12.67
CA LYS A 388 18.33 -24.51 -13.13
C LYS A 388 17.81 -25.38 -11.98
N MET A 389 18.69 -25.84 -11.09
CA MET A 389 18.29 -26.64 -9.91
C MET A 389 17.27 -25.90 -9.03
N ILE A 390 17.47 -24.60 -8.82
CA ILE A 390 16.55 -23.73 -8.09
C ILE A 390 15.19 -23.70 -8.81
N GLY A 391 15.20 -23.50 -10.13
CA GLY A 391 13.99 -23.48 -10.94
C GLY A 391 13.23 -24.81 -10.98
N ASP A 392 13.93 -25.95 -10.87
CA ASP A 392 13.31 -27.26 -10.81
C ASP A 392 12.70 -27.53 -9.41
N LYS A 393 13.43 -27.21 -8.33
CA LYS A 393 12.92 -27.27 -6.94
C LYS A 393 11.69 -26.38 -6.71
N ALA A 394 11.68 -25.18 -7.30
CA ALA A 394 10.55 -24.27 -7.20
C ALA A 394 9.27 -24.84 -7.83
N LYS A 395 9.38 -25.69 -8.86
CA LYS A 395 8.21 -26.35 -9.51
C LYS A 395 7.71 -27.56 -8.73
N GLU A 396 8.59 -28.23 -7.98
CA GLU A 396 8.25 -29.41 -7.18
C GLU A 396 7.52 -29.04 -5.89
N THR A 397 7.70 -27.82 -5.39
CA THR A 397 7.03 -27.37 -4.16
C THR A 397 5.60 -26.93 -4.43
N SER A 398 4.64 -27.39 -3.61
CA SER A 398 3.20 -27.11 -3.75
C SER A 398 2.81 -25.64 -3.47
N ILE A 399 3.75 -24.90 -2.89
CA ILE A 399 3.73 -23.48 -2.58
C ILE A 399 4.50 -22.77 -3.69
N ASP A 400 3.89 -21.75 -4.28
CA ASP A 400 4.48 -20.96 -5.35
C ASP A 400 5.64 -20.12 -4.77
N ILE A 401 6.82 -20.72 -4.61
CA ILE A 401 8.07 -20.07 -4.16
C ILE A 401 8.48 -18.95 -5.13
N ASN A 402 7.79 -18.82 -6.27
CA ASN A 402 7.97 -17.81 -7.31
C ASN A 402 8.13 -16.37 -6.80
N ILE A 403 7.54 -16.02 -5.65
CA ILE A 403 7.75 -14.73 -5.01
C ILE A 403 9.18 -14.64 -4.53
N LEU A 404 9.57 -15.52 -3.61
CA LEU A 404 10.92 -15.58 -3.06
C LEU A 404 11.97 -15.81 -4.13
N ILE A 405 11.65 -16.52 -5.23
CA ILE A 405 12.68 -17.10 -6.11
C ILE A 405 12.66 -16.66 -7.59
N LEU A 406 11.56 -16.18 -8.17
CA LEU A 406 11.49 -15.96 -9.63
C LEU A 406 11.48 -14.50 -10.08
N LYS A 407 11.73 -13.54 -9.19
CA LYS A 407 12.00 -12.14 -9.57
C LYS A 407 13.45 -11.74 -9.34
#